data_AF-A0A9E2QJF1-F1
#
_entry.id   AF-A0A9E2QJF1-F1
#
_cell.length_a   1.000
_cell.length_b   1.000
_cell.length_c   1.000
_cell.angle_alpha   90.00
_cell.angle_beta   90.00
_cell.angle_gamma   90.00
#
_symmetry.space_group_name_H-M   'P 1'
#
loop_
_entity.id
_entity.type
_entity.pdbx_description
1 polymer ?
#
loop_
_entity_poly.entity_id
_entity_poly.type
_entity_poly.pdbx_seq_one_letter_code
_entity_poly.pdbx_strand_id
1 'polypeptide(L)'
;MRVKFLEKRLIRKVQNGDAEAFAQIYDEYIDKIYKFIYFKVKTPQEAEDLTSQVFTKILEYILSGREIESIQALIYATARNQVVDKYRGKLQEVPLDWAIAKQETISQELEITDDFAKVEQVLKKLKGEAREAIVLRYIEEHSIKEVAKILGKSEGAVRTMIHRAIKDIRGEIEKMVR
;
A
#
# COMPACT_ATOMS: atom_id res chain seq x y z
N MET A 1 -13.64 11.24 15.08
CA MET A 1 -14.88 11.91 14.61
C MET A 1 -14.59 13.23 13.87
N ARG A 2 -13.63 14.04 14.33
CA ARG A 2 -13.24 15.32 13.67
C ARG A 2 -12.55 15.14 12.30
N VAL A 3 -11.72 14.09 12.14
CA VAL A 3 -11.01 13.76 10.87
C VAL A 3 -11.98 13.42 9.74
N LYS A 4 -12.93 12.48 9.97
CA LYS A 4 -13.95 12.09 8.97
C LYS A 4 -14.81 13.25 8.45
N PHE A 5 -15.05 14.27 9.27
CA PHE A 5 -15.83 15.44 8.86
C PHE A 5 -15.04 16.33 7.90
N LEU A 6 -13.73 16.49 8.14
CA LEU A 6 -12.82 17.22 7.26
C LEU A 6 -12.69 16.51 5.90
N GLU A 7 -12.57 15.18 5.90
CA GLU A 7 -12.51 14.37 4.67
C GLU A 7 -13.76 14.55 3.79
N LYS A 8 -14.95 14.43 4.37
CA LYS A 8 -16.22 14.63 3.63
C LYS A 8 -16.34 16.04 3.05
N ARG A 9 -15.84 17.05 3.76
CA ARG A 9 -15.85 18.44 3.28
C ARG A 9 -14.89 18.62 2.10
N LEU A 10 -13.70 18.05 2.17
CA LEU A 10 -12.72 18.10 1.07
C LEU A 10 -13.28 17.40 -0.18
N ILE A 11 -13.85 16.19 -0.03
CA ILE A 11 -14.49 15.48 -1.15
C ILE A 11 -15.53 16.35 -1.86
N ARG A 12 -16.43 16.99 -1.10
CA ARG A 12 -17.47 17.88 -1.69
C ARG A 12 -16.87 19.08 -2.40
N LYS A 13 -15.78 19.65 -1.88
CA LYS A 13 -15.07 20.76 -2.52
C LYS A 13 -14.47 20.33 -3.86
N VAL A 14 -13.80 19.18 -3.89
CA VAL A 14 -13.25 18.61 -5.13
C VAL A 14 -14.35 18.34 -6.16
N GLN A 15 -15.49 17.80 -5.73
CA GLN A 15 -16.67 17.60 -6.59
C GLN A 15 -17.19 18.89 -7.23
N ASN A 16 -16.96 20.03 -6.59
CA ASN A 16 -17.31 21.36 -7.11
C ASN A 16 -16.16 22.03 -7.88
N GLY A 17 -15.06 21.32 -8.17
CA GLY A 17 -13.92 21.83 -8.95
C GLY A 17 -12.82 22.52 -8.13
N ASP A 18 -12.84 22.40 -6.81
CA ASP A 18 -11.78 22.94 -5.95
C ASP A 18 -10.52 22.07 -6.02
N ALA A 19 -9.57 22.46 -6.89
CA ALA A 19 -8.31 21.75 -7.07
C ALA A 19 -7.43 21.74 -5.80
N GLU A 20 -7.50 22.80 -5.00
CA GLU A 20 -6.75 22.91 -3.74
C GLU A 20 -7.25 21.89 -2.70
N ALA A 21 -8.55 21.61 -2.71
CA ALA A 21 -9.10 20.54 -1.87
C ALA A 21 -8.60 19.15 -2.28
N PHE A 22 -8.28 18.93 -3.55
CA PHE A 22 -7.69 17.68 -4.01
C PHE A 22 -6.21 17.61 -3.65
N ALA A 23 -5.47 18.72 -3.79
CA ALA A 23 -4.07 18.81 -3.36
C ALA A 23 -3.91 18.41 -1.89
N GLN A 24 -4.79 18.84 -0.99
CA GLN A 24 -4.77 18.41 0.41
C GLN A 24 -4.97 16.91 0.61
N ILE A 25 -5.80 16.26 -0.22
CA ILE A 25 -5.94 14.79 -0.20
C ILE A 25 -4.67 14.15 -0.76
N TYR A 26 -4.12 14.69 -1.85
CA TYR A 26 -2.90 14.19 -2.45
C TYR A 26 -1.73 14.22 -1.46
N ASP A 27 -1.45 15.37 -0.84
CA ASP A 27 -0.34 15.57 0.09
C ASP A 27 -0.43 14.65 1.32
N GLU A 28 -1.64 14.37 1.81
CA GLU A 28 -1.85 13.48 2.97
C GLU A 28 -1.54 12.01 2.68
N TYR A 29 -1.68 11.58 1.42
CA TYR A 29 -1.64 10.16 1.05
C TYR A 29 -0.50 9.80 0.09
N ILE A 30 0.11 10.75 -0.62
CA ILE A 30 1.08 10.46 -1.68
C ILE A 30 2.24 9.59 -1.19
N ASP A 31 2.90 9.98 -0.10
CA ASP A 31 4.03 9.25 0.46
C ASP A 31 3.64 7.86 0.97
N LYS A 32 2.44 7.74 1.55
CA LYS A 32 1.92 6.48 2.09
C LYS A 32 1.67 5.50 0.95
N ILE A 33 0.96 5.95 -0.08
CA ILE A 33 0.63 5.14 -1.25
C ILE A 33 1.88 4.79 -2.06
N TYR A 34 2.81 5.72 -2.21
CA TYR A 34 4.10 5.44 -2.82
C TYR A 34 4.81 4.31 -2.08
N LYS A 35 4.98 4.43 -0.74
CA LYS A 35 5.62 3.38 0.08
C LYS A 35 4.86 2.06 -0.01
N PHE A 36 3.54 2.09 0.06
CA PHE A 36 2.69 0.90 -0.06
C PHE A 36 2.93 0.15 -1.38
N ILE A 37 3.00 0.87 -2.49
CA ILE A 37 3.23 0.30 -3.82
C ILE A 37 4.69 -0.13 -3.97
N TYR A 38 5.65 0.67 -3.48
CA TYR A 38 7.08 0.40 -3.53
C TYR A 38 7.44 -0.99 -3.00
N PHE A 39 6.89 -1.39 -1.85
CA PHE A 39 7.12 -2.72 -1.28
C PHE A 39 6.45 -3.90 -2.05
N LYS A 40 5.72 -3.59 -3.13
CA LYS A 40 4.97 -4.54 -3.95
C LYS A 40 5.44 -4.61 -5.41
N VAL A 41 6.27 -3.68 -5.87
CA VAL A 41 6.78 -3.61 -7.25
C VAL A 41 8.29 -3.81 -7.31
N LYS A 42 8.86 -3.88 -8.53
CA LYS A 42 10.27 -4.22 -8.72
C LYS A 42 11.19 -3.02 -8.74
N THR A 43 10.72 -1.88 -9.22
CA THR A 43 11.54 -0.67 -9.36
C THR A 43 10.85 0.57 -8.80
N PRO A 44 11.62 1.60 -8.39
CA PRO A 44 11.06 2.89 -7.99
C PRO A 44 10.17 3.51 -9.07
N GLN A 45 10.57 3.44 -10.34
CA GLN A 45 9.81 3.98 -11.47
C GLN A 45 8.45 3.30 -11.61
N GLU A 46 8.37 1.98 -11.36
CA GLU A 46 7.09 1.28 -11.32
C GLU A 46 6.19 1.78 -10.18
N ALA A 47 6.78 2.16 -9.04
CA ALA A 47 6.03 2.69 -7.91
C ALA A 47 5.50 4.09 -8.21
N GLU A 48 6.32 4.96 -8.80
CA GLU A 48 5.93 6.32 -9.20
C GLU A 48 4.78 6.33 -10.20
N ASP A 49 4.89 5.50 -11.25
CA ASP A 49 3.88 5.39 -12.31
C ASP A 49 2.54 4.91 -11.74
N LEU A 50 2.54 3.79 -10.99
CA LEU A 50 1.32 3.27 -10.39
C LEU A 50 0.72 4.25 -9.36
N THR A 51 1.55 4.93 -8.58
CA THR A 51 1.09 5.94 -7.63
C THR A 51 0.36 7.06 -8.35
N SER A 52 0.94 7.57 -9.45
CA SER A 52 0.31 8.59 -10.29
C SER A 52 -1.04 8.11 -10.84
N GLN A 53 -1.10 6.89 -11.36
CA GLN A 53 -2.34 6.29 -11.85
C GLN A 53 -3.42 6.14 -10.76
N VAL A 54 -3.03 5.82 -9.53
CA VAL A 54 -3.95 5.78 -8.39
C VAL A 54 -4.60 7.14 -8.18
N PHE A 55 -3.82 8.21 -8.07
CA PHE A 55 -4.37 9.54 -7.80
C PHE A 55 -5.21 10.08 -8.95
N THR A 56 -4.86 9.78 -10.20
CA THR A 56 -5.72 10.08 -11.37
C THR A 56 -7.08 9.40 -11.24
N LYS A 57 -7.11 8.09 -10.94
CA LYS A 57 -8.36 7.34 -10.76
C LYS A 57 -9.17 7.83 -9.56
N ILE A 58 -8.51 8.26 -8.49
CA ILE A 58 -9.18 8.82 -7.32
C ILE A 58 -9.82 10.16 -7.65
N LEU A 59 -9.14 11.02 -8.39
CA LEU A 59 -9.72 12.29 -8.86
C LEU A 59 -10.96 12.03 -9.72
N GLU A 60 -10.86 11.16 -10.71
CA GLU A 60 -11.99 10.75 -11.56
C GLU A 60 -13.16 10.19 -10.74
N TYR A 61 -12.87 9.34 -9.74
CA TYR A 61 -13.88 8.76 -8.87
C TYR A 61 -14.59 9.83 -8.03
N ILE A 62 -13.84 10.76 -7.44
CA ILE A 62 -14.42 11.86 -6.66
C ILE A 62 -15.30 12.73 -7.56
N LEU A 63 -14.80 13.14 -8.73
CA LEU A 63 -15.51 13.99 -9.70
C LEU A 63 -16.76 13.31 -10.27
N SER A 64 -16.84 11.98 -10.28
CA SER A 64 -18.05 11.25 -10.69
C SER A 64 -19.25 11.44 -9.74
N GLY A 65 -19.09 12.15 -8.62
CA GLY A 65 -20.17 12.47 -7.69
C GLY A 65 -20.61 11.30 -6.81
N ARG A 66 -19.91 10.16 -6.86
CA ARG A 66 -20.22 8.97 -6.06
C ARG A 66 -20.03 9.22 -4.57
N GLU A 67 -20.82 8.53 -3.76
CA GLU A 67 -20.66 8.58 -2.31
C GLU A 67 -19.40 7.82 -1.89
N ILE A 68 -18.55 8.48 -1.09
CA ILE A 68 -17.30 7.93 -0.57
C ILE A 68 -17.43 7.83 0.94
N GLU A 69 -17.52 6.60 1.45
CA GLU A 69 -17.57 6.37 2.89
C GLU A 69 -16.23 6.62 3.59
N SER A 70 -15.12 6.39 2.88
CA SER A 70 -13.76 6.42 3.42
C SER A 70 -12.77 6.66 2.28
N ILE A 71 -12.25 7.89 2.20
CA ILE A 71 -11.28 8.24 1.16
C ILE A 71 -10.03 7.37 1.26
N GLN A 72 -9.53 7.17 2.48
CA GLN A 72 -8.42 6.26 2.77
C GLN A 72 -8.64 4.87 2.18
N ALA A 73 -9.74 4.20 2.54
CA ALA A 73 -10.00 2.84 2.06
C ALA A 73 -10.15 2.78 0.53
N LEU A 74 -10.74 3.81 -0.08
CA LEU A 74 -10.85 3.92 -1.53
C LEU A 74 -9.47 4.04 -2.20
N ILE A 75 -8.59 4.90 -1.68
CA ILE A 75 -7.22 5.08 -2.19
C ILE A 75 -6.44 3.76 -2.09
N TYR A 76 -6.43 3.11 -0.92
CA TYR A 76 -5.72 1.83 -0.74
C TYR A 76 -6.29 0.71 -1.60
N ALA A 77 -7.62 0.61 -1.72
CA ALA A 77 -8.25 -0.36 -2.61
C ALA A 77 -7.84 -0.13 -4.07
N THR A 78 -7.76 1.13 -4.49
CA THR A 78 -7.34 1.51 -5.85
C THR A 78 -5.87 1.17 -6.08
N ALA A 79 -4.99 1.48 -5.13
CA ALA A 79 -3.58 1.12 -5.18
C ALA A 79 -3.37 -0.40 -5.26
N ARG A 80 -4.07 -1.17 -4.43
CA ARG A 80 -4.07 -2.63 -4.48
C ARG A 80 -4.51 -3.13 -5.85
N ASN A 81 -5.60 -2.60 -6.40
CA ASN A 81 -6.09 -3.00 -7.71
C ASN A 81 -5.09 -2.65 -8.82
N GLN A 82 -4.42 -1.49 -8.78
CA GLN A 82 -3.39 -1.13 -9.76
C GLN A 82 -2.20 -2.10 -9.73
N VAL A 83 -1.73 -2.46 -8.55
CA VAL A 83 -0.69 -3.48 -8.39
C VAL A 83 -1.17 -4.83 -8.94
N VAL A 84 -2.38 -5.27 -8.62
CA VAL A 84 -2.95 -6.53 -9.11
C VAL A 84 -3.07 -6.52 -10.63
N ASP A 85 -3.66 -5.48 -11.21
CA ASP A 85 -3.89 -5.36 -12.66
C ASP A 85 -2.57 -5.38 -13.45
N LYS A 86 -1.53 -4.70 -12.94
CA LYS A 86 -0.17 -4.75 -13.55
C LYS A 86 0.34 -6.17 -13.70
N TYR A 87 0.08 -7.04 -12.72
CA TYR A 87 0.52 -8.43 -12.74
C TYR A 87 -0.53 -9.40 -13.32
N ARG A 88 -1.73 -8.92 -13.65
CA ARG A 88 -2.86 -9.71 -14.17
C ARG A 88 -2.64 -10.23 -15.59
N GLY A 89 -1.85 -9.53 -16.41
CA GLY A 89 -1.50 -9.93 -17.78
C GLY A 89 -0.45 -11.05 -17.89
N LYS A 90 0.09 -11.56 -16.76
CA LYS A 90 1.14 -12.58 -16.72
C LYS A 90 0.71 -13.95 -16.15
N LEU A 91 -0.56 -14.14 -15.77
CA LEU A 91 -1.03 -15.37 -15.11
C LEU A 91 -2.45 -15.78 -15.56
N GLN A 92 -2.53 -16.67 -16.56
CA GLN A 92 -3.47 -17.80 -16.42
C GLN A 92 -2.78 -18.78 -15.46
N GLU A 93 -3.51 -19.24 -14.44
CA GLU A 93 -3.04 -19.90 -13.21
C GLU A 93 -2.80 -18.93 -12.04
N VAL A 94 -3.78 -18.84 -11.15
CA VAL A 94 -3.52 -18.58 -9.73
C VAL A 94 -3.78 -19.92 -9.07
N PRO A 95 -2.77 -20.57 -8.49
CA PRO A 95 -2.06 -20.08 -7.31
C PRO A 95 -0.54 -19.94 -7.57
N LEU A 96 0.24 -19.55 -6.54
CA LEU A 96 1.71 -19.69 -6.48
C LEU A 96 2.60 -18.51 -6.95
N ASP A 97 3.58 -18.23 -6.09
CA ASP A 97 4.93 -17.72 -6.39
C ASP A 97 5.11 -16.44 -7.20
N TRP A 98 5.05 -15.30 -6.50
CA TRP A 98 5.69 -14.09 -7.01
C TRP A 98 7.21 -14.22 -6.95
N ALA A 99 7.75 -14.61 -8.10
CA ALA A 99 9.16 -14.78 -8.39
C ALA A 99 10.03 -13.67 -7.80
N ILE A 100 10.96 -14.10 -6.96
CA ILE A 100 12.17 -13.38 -6.56
C ILE A 100 12.95 -13.11 -7.85
N ALA A 101 12.73 -11.95 -8.47
CA ALA A 101 13.57 -11.48 -9.56
C ALA A 101 14.74 -10.71 -8.94
N LYS A 102 15.83 -11.46 -8.74
CA LYS A 102 17.25 -11.10 -8.75
C LYS A 102 17.58 -9.62 -8.47
N GLN A 103 18.33 -9.44 -7.38
CA GLN A 103 19.14 -8.27 -7.02
C GLN A 103 19.82 -7.66 -8.25
N GLU A 104 19.76 -6.33 -8.39
CA GLU A 104 20.93 -5.51 -8.83
C GLU A 104 20.64 -4.00 -9.02
N THR A 105 19.42 -3.49 -8.86
CA THR A 105 19.15 -2.06 -9.21
C THR A 105 18.93 -1.10 -8.03
N ILE A 106 18.97 -1.57 -6.78
CA ILE A 106 18.50 -0.79 -5.61
C ILE A 106 19.66 -0.18 -4.79
N SER A 107 20.72 0.30 -5.45
CA SER A 107 21.88 0.84 -4.72
C SER A 107 22.17 2.31 -5.01
N GLN A 108 21.36 3.03 -5.80
CA GLN A 108 21.78 4.37 -6.26
C GLN A 108 20.94 5.58 -5.83
N GLU A 109 19.74 5.46 -5.25
CA GLU A 109 18.89 6.68 -5.07
C GLU A 109 18.32 6.95 -3.68
N LEU A 110 18.59 6.12 -2.68
CA LEU A 110 18.24 6.43 -1.29
C LEU A 110 19.44 6.02 -0.43
N GLU A 111 19.82 6.85 0.54
CA GLU A 111 20.73 6.46 1.64
C GLU A 111 20.04 5.37 2.47
N ILE A 112 19.98 4.16 1.89
CA ILE A 112 19.42 2.99 2.51
C ILE A 112 20.44 2.55 3.54
N THR A 113 20.12 2.75 4.82
CA THR A 113 20.86 2.10 5.89
C THR A 113 20.79 0.59 5.69
N ASP A 114 21.86 -0.12 6.08
CA ASP A 114 21.97 -1.58 5.95
C ASP A 114 20.78 -2.33 6.56
N ASP A 115 20.15 -1.74 7.58
CA ASP A 115 18.96 -2.27 8.24
C ASP A 115 17.69 -2.14 7.40
N PHE A 116 17.53 -1.05 6.63
CA PHE A 116 16.38 -0.87 5.75
C PHE A 116 16.43 -1.85 4.56
N ALA A 117 17.62 -2.06 3.97
CA ALA A 117 17.80 -3.07 2.92
C ALA A 117 17.45 -4.49 3.40
N LYS A 118 17.84 -4.84 4.64
CA LYS A 118 17.49 -6.13 5.26
C LYS A 118 15.99 -6.25 5.50
N VAL A 119 15.37 -5.22 6.05
CA VAL A 119 13.91 -5.17 6.28
C VAL A 119 13.17 -5.30 4.94
N GLU A 120 13.59 -4.58 3.91
CA GLU A 120 13.02 -4.66 2.58
C GLU A 120 13.11 -6.08 1.99
N GLN A 121 14.27 -6.74 2.10
CA GLN A 121 14.45 -8.11 1.64
C GLN A 121 13.53 -9.09 2.37
N VAL A 122 13.37 -8.94 3.69
CA VAL A 122 12.52 -9.82 4.49
C VAL A 122 11.03 -9.57 4.20
N LEU A 123 10.61 -8.31 4.06
CA LEU A 123 9.25 -7.97 3.67
C LEU A 123 8.92 -8.48 2.26
N LYS A 124 9.88 -8.45 1.33
CA LYS A 124 9.75 -9.04 -0.02
C LYS A 124 9.62 -10.57 0.00
N LYS A 125 9.94 -11.25 1.10
CA LYS A 125 9.68 -12.69 1.27
C LYS A 125 8.28 -13.01 1.82
N LEU A 126 7.64 -12.07 2.52
CA LEU A 126 6.26 -12.25 2.99
C LEU A 126 5.30 -12.34 1.81
N LYS A 127 4.40 -13.32 1.83
CA LYS A 127 3.49 -13.61 0.71
C LYS A 127 2.13 -12.91 0.87
N GLY A 128 1.61 -12.34 -0.22
CA GLY A 128 0.21 -11.91 -0.36
C GLY A 128 -0.28 -10.89 0.67
N GLU A 129 -1.49 -11.14 1.20
CA GLU A 129 -2.17 -10.25 2.17
C GLU A 129 -1.36 -10.06 3.47
N ALA A 130 -0.48 -11.00 3.84
CA ALA A 130 0.34 -10.89 5.04
C ALA A 130 1.38 -9.76 4.94
N ARG A 131 2.00 -9.59 3.77
CA ARG A 131 2.88 -8.44 3.50
C ARG A 131 2.08 -7.14 3.58
N GLU A 132 0.90 -7.14 2.99
CA GLU A 132 0.01 -5.97 2.98
C GLU A 132 -0.39 -5.55 4.40
N ALA A 133 -0.78 -6.51 5.25
CA ALA A 133 -1.11 -6.25 6.64
C ALA A 133 0.08 -5.70 7.44
N ILE A 134 1.31 -6.14 7.16
CA ILE A 134 2.52 -5.62 7.81
C ILE A 134 2.83 -4.20 7.37
N VAL A 135 2.79 -3.92 6.06
CA VAL A 135 3.02 -2.57 5.53
C VAL A 135 1.99 -1.60 6.11
N LEU A 136 0.70 -1.93 6.01
CA LEU A 136 -0.37 -1.10 6.54
C LEU A 136 -0.21 -0.87 8.06
N ARG A 137 0.17 -1.90 8.83
CA ARG A 137 0.25 -1.79 10.30
C ARG A 137 1.49 -1.04 10.79
N TYR A 138 2.65 -1.33 10.22
CA TYR A 138 3.94 -0.94 10.80
C TYR A 138 4.69 0.12 10.01
N ILE A 139 4.38 0.30 8.72
CA ILE A 139 5.00 1.33 7.88
C ILE A 139 4.08 2.55 7.80
N GLU A 140 2.77 2.30 7.72
CA GLU A 140 1.77 3.36 7.58
C GLU A 140 0.97 3.59 8.87
N GLU A 141 1.33 2.89 9.94
CA GLU A 141 0.82 3.08 11.30
C GLU A 141 -0.70 2.88 11.50
N HIS A 142 -1.39 2.26 10.55
CA HIS A 142 -2.84 2.00 10.65
C HIS A 142 -3.17 1.11 11.85
N SER A 143 -4.29 1.37 12.53
CA SER A 143 -4.81 0.48 13.56
C SER A 143 -5.28 -0.86 12.97
N ILE A 144 -5.35 -1.91 13.79
CA ILE A 144 -5.86 -3.23 13.35
C ILE A 144 -7.25 -3.11 12.73
N LYS A 145 -8.09 -2.21 13.26
CA LYS A 145 -9.43 -1.95 12.74
C LYS A 145 -9.40 -1.32 11.34
N GLU A 146 -8.50 -0.37 11.10
CA GLU A 146 -8.32 0.25 9.79
C GLU A 146 -7.75 -0.74 8.78
N VAL A 147 -6.74 -1.52 9.17
CA VAL A 147 -6.19 -2.61 8.34
C VAL A 147 -7.29 -3.61 7.97
N ALA A 148 -8.13 -4.00 8.92
CA ALA A 148 -9.26 -4.90 8.68
C ALA A 148 -10.26 -4.33 7.67
N LYS A 149 -10.56 -3.03 7.77
CA LYS A 149 -11.42 -2.33 6.82
C LYS A 149 -10.79 -2.27 5.42
N ILE A 150 -9.51 -1.93 5.32
CA ILE A 150 -8.78 -1.83 4.05
C ILE A 150 -8.71 -3.20 3.36
N LEU A 151 -8.46 -4.27 4.11
CA LEU A 151 -8.34 -5.63 3.58
C LEU A 151 -9.68 -6.36 3.42
N GLY A 152 -10.79 -5.79 3.89
CA GLY A 152 -12.10 -6.45 3.89
C GLY A 152 -12.14 -7.73 4.74
N LYS A 153 -11.46 -7.74 5.90
CA LYS A 153 -11.37 -8.90 6.81
C LYS A 153 -11.89 -8.54 8.21
N SER A 154 -12.03 -9.54 9.08
CA SER A 154 -12.25 -9.31 10.51
C SER A 154 -10.96 -8.89 11.23
N GLU A 155 -11.07 -8.12 12.31
CA GLU A 155 -9.91 -7.74 13.14
C GLU A 155 -9.15 -8.97 13.68
N GLY A 156 -9.86 -10.05 14.01
CA GLY A 156 -9.24 -11.30 14.47
C GLY A 156 -8.40 -11.99 13.39
N ALA A 157 -8.89 -12.00 12.14
CA ALA A 157 -8.13 -12.52 11.00
C ALA A 157 -6.86 -11.68 10.76
N VAL A 158 -6.96 -10.36 10.84
CA VAL A 158 -5.81 -9.44 10.70
C VAL A 158 -4.78 -9.66 11.80
N ARG A 159 -5.19 -9.77 13.08
CA ARG A 159 -4.26 -10.06 14.20
C ARG A 159 -3.50 -11.36 13.98
N THR A 160 -4.20 -12.40 13.56
CA THR A 160 -3.61 -13.72 13.31
C THR A 160 -2.61 -13.65 12.15
N MET A 161 -2.98 -12.96 11.07
CA MET A 161 -2.14 -12.77 9.89
C MET A 161 -0.85 -12.01 10.24
N ILE A 162 -0.98 -10.89 10.95
CA ILE A 162 0.16 -10.08 11.40
C ILE A 162 1.07 -10.90 12.33
N HIS A 163 0.50 -11.64 13.28
CA HIS A 163 1.28 -12.45 14.20
C HIS A 163 2.13 -13.51 13.46
N ARG A 164 1.53 -14.20 12.48
CA ARG A 164 2.26 -15.17 11.65
C ARG A 164 3.34 -14.50 10.82
N ALA A 165 3.03 -13.38 10.18
CA ALA A 165 4.00 -12.63 9.38
C ALA A 165 5.21 -12.15 10.20
N ILE A 166 5.01 -11.68 11.43
CA ILE A 166 6.11 -11.28 12.33
C ILE A 166 6.97 -12.48 12.72
N LYS A 167 6.35 -13.64 12.96
CA LYS A 167 7.09 -14.87 13.26
C LYS A 167 7.99 -15.27 12.09
N ASP A 168 7.47 -15.18 10.88
CA ASP A 168 8.23 -15.47 9.65
C ASP A 168 9.37 -14.45 9.44
N ILE A 169 9.10 -13.15 9.65
CA ILE A 169 10.11 -12.08 9.60
C ILE A 169 11.27 -12.38 10.57
N ARG A 170 10.96 -12.70 11.84
CA ARG A 170 11.99 -12.99 12.85
C ARG A 170 12.86 -14.18 12.45
N GLY A 171 12.24 -15.26 11.98
CA GLY A 171 12.96 -16.44 11.55
C GLY A 171 13.89 -16.17 10.36
N GLU A 172 13.51 -15.27 9.45
CA GLU A 172 14.38 -14.87 8.33
C GLU A 172 15.52 -13.95 8.78
N ILE A 173 15.28 -13.02 9.71
CA ILE A 173 16.33 -12.17 10.28
C ILE A 173 17.38 -13.01 11.03
N GLU A 174 16.94 -13.98 11.83
CA GLU A 174 17.85 -14.88 12.56
C GLU A 174 18.79 -15.68 11.64
N LYS A 175 18.32 -16.04 10.42
CA LYS A 175 19.16 -16.71 9.41
C LYS A 175 20.17 -15.78 8.76
N MET A 176 19.91 -14.49 8.69
CA MET A 176 20.80 -13.49 8.07
C MET A 176 21.93 -13.04 8.99
N VAL A 177 21.77 -13.24 10.31
CA VAL A 177 22.75 -12.86 11.33
C VAL A 177 23.70 -14.02 11.70
N ARG A 178 23.40 -15.25 11.26
CA ARG A 178 24.27 -16.42 11.37
C ARG A 178 25.21 -16.54 10.17
#